data_AF-A0A9J6PPI1-F1
#
_entry.id   AF-A0A9J6PPI1-F1
#
_cell.length_a   1.000
_cell.length_b   1.000
_cell.length_c   1.000
_cell.angle_alpha   90.00
_cell.angle_beta   90.00
_cell.angle_gamma   90.00
#
_symmetry.space_group_name_H-M   'P 1'
#
loop_
_entity.id
_entity.type
_entity.pdbx_description
1 polymer ?
#
loop_
_entity_poly.entity_id
_entity_poly.type
_entity_poly.pdbx_seq_one_letter_code
_entity_poly.pdbx_strand_id
1 'polypeptide(L)'
;MPLYLSTEFQEFPHGGYIAHRFDFCIGKDKFVVIFAEVDTVSSEYHSFRSEEVGFSIPPHCYDVKFDRLENFEQGSFYESPTKGQCSKQITFAAKLAEALETIITLHHNIYYARAYFAIAETDKLKRFYDRILQRPLHDIVYEVSTGLGEGGMGYALKTRYFNH
;
A
#
# COMPACT_ATOMS: atom_id res chain seq x y z
N MET A 1 -8.32 -2.44 -18.30
CA MET A 1 -7.60 -1.22 -17.95
C MET A 1 -8.23 -0.64 -16.70
N PRO A 2 -7.46 -0.38 -15.63
CA PRO A 2 -7.92 0.49 -14.55
C PRO A 2 -8.20 1.90 -15.10
N LEU A 3 -9.12 2.61 -14.48
CA LEU A 3 -9.38 4.01 -14.77
C LEU A 3 -9.07 4.82 -13.51
N TYR A 4 -8.15 5.75 -13.62
CA TYR A 4 -7.71 6.60 -12.52
C TYR A 4 -8.70 7.74 -12.36
N LEU A 5 -9.27 7.87 -11.17
CA LEU A 5 -10.26 8.90 -10.86
C LEU A 5 -9.55 10.17 -10.36
N SER A 6 -8.41 10.00 -9.71
CA SER A 6 -7.47 11.07 -9.39
C SER A 6 -6.46 11.29 -10.52
N THR A 7 -6.15 12.54 -10.82
CA THR A 7 -5.01 12.94 -11.65
C THR A 7 -3.74 13.17 -10.83
N GLU A 8 -3.90 13.48 -9.54
CA GLU A 8 -2.83 13.82 -8.59
C GLU A 8 -3.13 13.18 -7.23
N PHE A 9 -2.12 13.10 -6.36
CA PHE A 9 -2.31 12.66 -4.99
C PHE A 9 -3.00 13.76 -4.18
N GLN A 10 -4.05 13.39 -3.46
CA GLN A 10 -4.69 14.29 -2.49
C GLN A 10 -3.91 14.22 -1.19
N GLU A 11 -3.34 15.34 -0.79
CA GLU A 11 -2.59 15.48 0.46
C GLU A 11 -3.52 15.90 1.60
N PHE A 12 -3.42 15.23 2.75
CA PHE A 12 -4.21 15.58 3.93
C PHE A 12 -3.44 15.33 5.23
N PRO A 13 -3.71 16.09 6.30
CA PRO A 13 -3.07 15.88 7.59
C PRO A 13 -3.44 14.53 8.20
N HIS A 14 -2.44 13.80 8.69
CA HIS A 14 -2.60 12.54 9.43
C HIS A 14 -1.63 12.53 10.62
N GLY A 15 -2.14 12.87 11.80
CA GLY A 15 -1.30 13.09 12.98
C GLY A 15 -0.33 14.25 12.76
N GLY A 16 0.97 13.99 12.88
CA GLY A 16 2.04 14.97 12.64
C GLY A 16 2.55 15.03 11.19
N TYR A 17 1.96 14.24 10.27
CA TYR A 17 2.47 14.04 8.91
C TYR A 17 1.41 14.35 7.85
N ILE A 18 1.84 14.40 6.60
CA ILE A 18 0.94 14.47 5.45
C ILE A 18 0.77 13.06 4.89
N ALA A 19 -0.47 12.61 4.80
CA ALA A 19 -0.82 11.38 4.11
C ALA A 19 -1.29 11.70 2.68
N HIS A 20 -1.06 10.76 1.77
CA HIS A 20 -1.38 10.90 0.35
C HIS A 20 -2.45 9.90 -0.04
N ARG A 21 -3.50 10.36 -0.72
CA ARG A 21 -4.61 9.54 -1.19
C ARG A 21 -4.66 9.52 -2.71
N PHE A 22 -4.98 8.35 -3.26
CA PHE A 22 -5.21 8.18 -4.69
C PHE A 22 -6.44 7.31 -4.96
N ASP A 23 -7.38 7.82 -5.76
CA ASP A 23 -8.63 7.14 -6.08
C ASP A 23 -8.58 6.57 -7.51
N PHE A 24 -9.04 5.34 -7.67
CA PHE A 24 -9.06 4.66 -8.96
C PHE A 24 -10.22 3.66 -9.03
N CYS A 25 -10.47 3.11 -10.21
CA CYS A 25 -11.48 2.08 -10.38
C CYS A 25 -11.05 0.95 -11.32
N ILE A 26 -11.67 -0.21 -11.12
CA ILE A 26 -11.53 -1.39 -11.97
C ILE A 26 -12.92 -1.79 -12.45
N GLY A 27 -13.24 -1.43 -13.68
CA GLY A 27 -14.60 -1.59 -14.19
C GLY A 27 -15.56 -0.65 -13.46
N LYS A 28 -16.42 -1.19 -12.59
CA LYS A 28 -17.36 -0.40 -11.78
C LYS A 28 -16.94 -0.30 -10.31
N ASP A 29 -15.99 -1.12 -9.87
CA ASP A 29 -15.51 -1.16 -8.51
C ASP A 29 -14.55 0.01 -8.25
N LYS A 30 -14.86 0.88 -7.29
CA LYS A 30 -14.03 2.02 -6.88
C LYS A 30 -13.15 1.65 -5.70
N PHE A 31 -11.91 2.12 -5.75
CA PHE A 31 -10.88 1.85 -4.76
C PHE A 31 -10.18 3.15 -4.37
N VAL A 32 -9.61 3.11 -3.17
CA VAL A 32 -8.75 4.16 -2.62
C VAL A 32 -7.46 3.52 -2.13
N VAL A 33 -6.33 4.18 -2.37
CA VAL A 33 -5.04 3.86 -1.76
C VAL A 33 -4.59 5.05 -0.92
N ILE A 34 -4.08 4.76 0.26
CA ILE A 34 -3.55 5.72 1.22
C ILE A 34 -2.09 5.37 1.51
N PHE A 35 -1.25 6.39 1.44
CA PHE A 35 0.15 6.37 1.84
C PHE A 35 0.28 7.26 3.08
N ALA A 36 0.51 6.67 4.24
CA ALA A 36 0.74 7.40 5.49
C ALA A 36 2.23 7.36 5.82
N GLU A 37 2.87 8.51 6.00
CA GLU A 37 4.29 8.55 6.36
C GLU A 37 4.52 7.94 7.76
N VAL A 38 5.58 7.15 7.91
CA VAL A 38 5.96 6.56 9.18
C VAL A 38 6.59 7.61 10.07
N ASP A 39 6.11 7.71 11.30
CA ASP A 39 6.68 8.60 12.31
C ASP A 39 8.11 8.16 12.69
N THR A 40 9.09 8.98 12.33
CA THR A 40 10.49 8.81 12.73
C THR A 40 10.92 9.78 13.82
N VAL A 41 10.02 10.63 14.34
CA VAL A 41 10.30 11.64 15.37
C VAL A 41 10.05 11.04 16.76
N SER A 42 9.00 10.25 16.91
CA SER A 42 8.72 9.48 18.12
C SER A 42 9.73 8.34 18.27
N SER A 43 10.71 8.50 19.16
CA SER A 43 11.80 7.53 19.31
C SER A 43 11.31 6.14 19.71
N GLU A 44 10.27 6.05 20.54
CA GLU A 44 9.71 4.77 20.98
C GLU A 44 9.02 4.05 19.81
N TYR A 45 8.14 4.75 19.10
CA TYR A 45 7.46 4.20 17.93
C TYR A 45 8.44 3.84 16.81
N HIS A 46 9.42 4.71 16.54
CA HIS A 46 10.44 4.50 15.52
C HIS A 46 11.31 3.28 15.83
N SER A 47 11.69 3.08 17.10
CA SER A 47 12.45 1.91 17.53
C SER A 47 11.64 0.63 17.37
N PHE A 48 10.38 0.63 17.81
CA PHE A 48 9.47 -0.51 17.67
C PHE A 48 9.27 -0.89 16.19
N ARG A 49 8.96 0.08 15.32
CA ARG A 49 8.77 -0.17 13.88
C ARG A 49 10.06 -0.65 13.22
N SER A 50 11.21 -0.08 13.59
CA SER A 50 12.52 -0.49 13.06
C SER A 50 12.89 -1.92 13.45
N GLU A 51 12.55 -2.34 14.67
CA GLU A 51 12.72 -3.73 15.12
C GLU A 51 11.81 -4.68 14.33
N GLU A 52 10.55 -4.31 14.12
CA GLU A 52 9.59 -5.13 13.36
C GLU A 52 10.05 -5.40 11.92
N VAL A 53 10.61 -4.38 11.25
CA VAL A 53 11.07 -4.50 9.86
C VAL A 53 12.52 -4.97 9.74
N GLY A 54 13.26 -5.04 10.85
CA GLY A 54 14.64 -5.50 10.91
C GLY A 54 15.68 -4.50 10.38
N PHE A 55 15.33 -3.21 10.26
CA PHE A 55 16.24 -2.14 9.86
C PHE A 55 15.78 -0.78 10.39
N SER A 56 16.70 0.18 10.52
CA SER A 56 16.34 1.54 10.91
C SER A 56 15.58 2.25 9.79
N ILE A 57 14.36 2.68 10.07
CA ILE A 57 13.47 3.30 9.08
C ILE A 57 13.90 4.76 8.81
N PRO A 58 14.32 5.15 7.60
CA PRO A 58 14.62 6.53 7.28
C PRO A 58 13.34 7.36 7.07
N PRO A 59 13.44 8.70 6.99
CA PRO A 59 12.33 9.57 6.55
C PRO A 59 11.78 9.18 5.16
N HIS A 60 10.58 9.64 4.80
CA HIS A 60 9.95 9.30 3.51
C HIS A 60 9.72 7.80 3.31
N CYS A 61 9.39 7.08 4.40
CA CYS A 61 8.86 5.72 4.32
C CYS A 61 7.36 5.75 4.64
N TYR A 62 6.58 4.90 3.98
CA TYR A 62 5.12 5.01 4.01
C TYR A 62 4.44 3.67 4.30
N ASP A 63 3.50 3.66 5.24
CA ASP A 63 2.51 2.60 5.36
C ASP A 63 1.47 2.75 4.23
N VAL A 64 1.26 1.66 3.48
CA VAL A 64 0.34 1.60 2.34
C VAL A 64 -0.87 0.76 2.71
N LYS A 65 -2.04 1.38 2.64
CA LYS A 65 -3.33 0.70 2.79
C LYS A 65 -4.18 0.97 1.57
N PHE A 66 -4.89 -0.03 1.08
CA PHE A 66 -5.89 0.17 0.04
C PHE A 66 -7.15 -0.62 0.36
N ASP A 67 -8.28 -0.05 -0.06
CA ASP A 67 -9.58 -0.68 0.14
C ASP A 67 -10.58 -0.18 -0.90
N ARG A 68 -11.78 -0.74 -0.88
CA ARG A 68 -12.93 -0.19 -1.60
C ARG A 68 -13.25 1.20 -1.06
N LEU A 69 -13.59 2.10 -1.96
CA LEU A 69 -13.98 3.46 -1.57
C LEU A 69 -15.18 3.45 -0.61
N GLU A 70 -16.15 2.57 -0.86
CA GLU A 70 -17.33 2.39 -0.01
C GLU A 70 -16.96 2.01 1.44
N ASN A 71 -16.06 1.04 1.61
CA ASN A 71 -15.57 0.62 2.93
C ASN A 71 -14.90 1.78 3.67
N PHE A 72 -14.11 2.57 2.94
CA PHE A 72 -13.43 3.74 3.49
C PHE A 72 -14.43 4.82 3.94
N GLU A 73 -15.45 5.12 3.14
CA GLU A 73 -16.47 6.12 3.45
C GLU A 73 -17.38 5.70 4.62
N GLN A 74 -17.64 4.41 4.77
CA GLN A 74 -18.48 3.85 5.83
C GLN A 74 -17.71 3.52 7.11
N GLY A 75 -16.38 3.52 7.08
CA GLY A 75 -15.52 3.06 8.17
C GLY A 75 -15.54 1.53 8.37
N SER A 76 -16.13 0.79 7.43
CA SER A 76 -16.22 -0.68 7.41
C SER A 76 -15.01 -1.30 6.70
N PHE A 77 -13.82 -0.99 7.20
CA PHE A 77 -12.56 -1.34 6.54
C PHE A 77 -12.42 -2.85 6.30
N TYR A 78 -11.99 -3.18 5.08
CA TYR A 78 -11.75 -4.52 4.54
C TYR A 78 -12.96 -5.44 4.54
N GLU A 79 -14.16 -4.88 4.69
CA GLU A 79 -15.38 -5.67 4.54
C GLU A 79 -15.47 -6.26 3.14
N SER A 80 -15.96 -7.50 3.11
CA SER A 80 -16.14 -8.19 1.85
C SER A 80 -17.33 -7.59 1.08
N PRO A 81 -17.25 -7.50 -0.25
CA PRO A 81 -18.40 -7.16 -1.10
C PRO A 81 -19.65 -7.94 -0.69
N THR A 82 -20.81 -7.27 -0.78
CA THR A 82 -22.08 -7.98 -0.68
C THR A 82 -22.15 -9.08 -1.74
N LYS A 83 -22.74 -10.23 -1.38
CA LYS A 83 -22.89 -11.37 -2.29
C LYS A 83 -23.57 -10.92 -3.59
N GLY A 84 -22.92 -11.14 -4.73
CA GLY A 84 -23.40 -10.73 -6.06
C GLY A 84 -22.71 -9.49 -6.65
N GLN A 85 -21.98 -8.71 -5.84
CA GLN A 85 -21.18 -7.57 -6.30
C GLN A 85 -19.71 -7.93 -6.59
N CYS A 86 -19.29 -9.17 -6.31
CA CYS A 86 -17.97 -9.64 -6.72
C CYS A 86 -17.85 -9.62 -8.25
N SER A 87 -16.85 -8.92 -8.77
CA SER A 87 -16.50 -9.00 -10.18
C SER A 87 -16.21 -10.45 -10.57
N LYS A 88 -16.97 -10.97 -11.54
CA LYS A 88 -16.75 -12.30 -12.13
C LYS A 88 -15.61 -12.30 -13.15
N GLN A 89 -14.92 -11.17 -13.33
CA GLN A 89 -13.82 -11.08 -14.28
C GLN A 89 -12.63 -11.87 -13.76
N ILE A 90 -12.24 -12.89 -14.52
CA ILE A 90 -11.06 -13.74 -14.27
C ILE A 90 -9.79 -12.87 -14.07
N THR A 91 -9.72 -11.74 -14.77
CA THR A 91 -8.57 -10.83 -14.74
C THR A 91 -8.63 -9.74 -13.67
N PHE A 92 -9.64 -9.72 -12.80
CA PHE A 92 -9.84 -8.59 -11.87
C PHE A 92 -8.63 -8.39 -10.94
N ALA A 93 -8.14 -9.47 -10.32
CA ALA A 93 -6.99 -9.42 -9.43
C ALA A 93 -5.72 -8.93 -10.15
N ALA A 94 -5.52 -9.33 -11.41
CA ALA A 94 -4.39 -8.87 -12.21
C ALA A 94 -4.48 -7.36 -12.52
N LYS A 95 -5.66 -6.87 -12.89
CA LYS A 95 -5.90 -5.43 -13.12
C LYS A 95 -5.72 -4.61 -11.83
N LEU A 96 -6.06 -5.18 -10.68
CA LEU A 96 -5.85 -4.54 -9.39
C LEU A 96 -4.36 -4.45 -9.04
N ALA A 97 -3.62 -5.53 -9.27
CA ALA A 97 -2.17 -5.53 -9.11
C ALA A 97 -1.51 -4.46 -10.00
N GLU A 98 -1.84 -4.43 -11.29
CA GLU A 98 -1.33 -3.45 -12.26
C GLU A 98 -1.64 -2.00 -11.86
N ALA A 99 -2.85 -1.76 -11.35
CA ALA A 99 -3.24 -0.44 -10.85
C ALA A 99 -2.41 0.00 -9.64
N LEU A 100 -2.25 -0.89 -8.64
CA LEU A 100 -1.46 -0.63 -7.44
C LEU A 100 0.03 -0.39 -7.78
N GLU A 101 0.59 -1.22 -8.66
CA GLU A 101 1.94 -1.05 -9.21
C GLU A 101 2.14 0.33 -9.83
N THR A 102 1.20 0.76 -10.68
CA THR A 102 1.29 2.08 -11.33
C THR A 102 1.19 3.22 -10.32
N ILE A 103 0.28 3.12 -9.35
CA ILE A 103 0.08 4.15 -8.32
C ILE A 103 1.30 4.24 -7.39
N ILE A 104 1.85 3.10 -6.94
CA ILE A 104 3.09 3.05 -6.16
C ILE A 104 4.25 3.66 -6.95
N THR A 105 4.33 3.37 -8.25
CA THR A 105 5.35 3.94 -9.14
C THR A 105 5.26 5.46 -9.23
N LEU A 106 4.04 5.99 -9.43
CA LEU A 106 3.81 7.43 -9.45
C LEU A 106 4.16 8.07 -8.11
N HIS A 107 3.73 7.47 -7.00
CA HIS A 107 4.01 7.96 -5.66
C HIS A 107 5.52 8.00 -5.38
N HIS A 108 6.25 6.95 -5.74
CA HIS A 108 7.71 6.88 -5.59
C HIS A 108 8.42 8.01 -6.34
N ASN A 109 8.00 8.29 -7.57
CA ASN A 109 8.62 9.32 -8.41
C ASN A 109 8.33 10.74 -7.93
N ILE A 110 7.15 10.99 -7.35
CA ILE A 110 6.76 12.32 -6.87
C ILE A 110 7.37 12.61 -5.49
N TYR A 111 7.31 11.65 -4.56
CA TYR A 111 7.63 11.86 -3.15
C TYR A 111 8.97 11.25 -2.71
N TYR A 112 9.75 10.70 -3.65
CA TYR A 112 11.05 10.07 -3.37
C TYR A 112 10.99 9.01 -2.26
N ALA A 113 9.87 8.28 -2.20
CA ALA A 113 9.61 7.31 -1.15
C ALA A 113 10.72 6.25 -1.10
N ARG A 114 11.26 6.03 0.09
CA ARG A 114 12.42 5.16 0.37
C ARG A 114 12.02 3.72 0.69
N ALA A 115 10.90 3.53 1.36
CA ALA A 115 10.31 2.23 1.60
C ALA A 115 8.79 2.31 1.68
N TYR A 116 8.15 1.20 1.35
CA TYR A 116 6.72 0.98 1.58
C TYR A 116 6.52 -0.18 2.55
N PHE A 117 5.61 0.00 3.49
CA PHE A 117 5.20 -1.02 4.42
C PHE A 117 3.74 -1.37 4.18
N ALA A 118 3.39 -2.64 4.27
CA ALA A 118 2.00 -3.08 4.16
C ALA A 118 1.76 -4.21 5.16
N ILE A 119 0.57 -4.21 5.76
CA ILE A 119 0.11 -5.30 6.63
C ILE A 119 -1.15 -5.88 5.99
N ALA A 120 -1.17 -7.20 5.79
CA ALA A 120 -2.35 -7.89 5.32
C ALA A 120 -3.34 -8.07 6.48
N GLU A 121 -4.45 -7.36 6.44
CA GLU A 121 -5.49 -7.39 7.47
C GLU A 121 -6.35 -8.67 7.39
N THR A 122 -6.26 -9.41 6.28
CA THR A 122 -6.97 -10.69 6.09
C THR A 122 -6.09 -11.70 5.36
N ASP A 123 -6.33 -13.00 5.57
CA ASP A 123 -5.65 -14.08 4.83
C ASP A 123 -5.82 -13.96 3.31
N LYS A 124 -6.97 -13.45 2.86
CA LYS A 124 -7.24 -13.23 1.45
C LYS A 124 -6.33 -12.12 0.89
N LEU A 125 -6.13 -11.05 1.65
CA LEU A 125 -5.23 -9.97 1.28
C LEU A 125 -3.77 -10.44 1.31
N LYS A 126 -3.39 -11.26 2.31
CA LYS A 126 -2.07 -11.90 2.36
C LYS A 126 -1.79 -12.70 1.07
N ARG A 127 -2.68 -13.61 0.70
CA ARG A 127 -2.54 -14.41 -0.53
C ARG A 127 -2.48 -13.55 -1.80
N PHE A 128 -3.13 -12.39 -1.78
CA PHE A 128 -3.07 -11.43 -2.88
C PHE A 128 -1.69 -10.76 -2.96
N TYR A 129 -1.17 -10.26 -1.84
CA TYR A 129 0.19 -9.69 -1.77
C TYR A 129 1.27 -10.71 -2.11
N ASP A 130 1.23 -11.90 -1.51
CA ASP A 130 2.17 -12.98 -1.79
C ASP A 130 2.22 -13.29 -3.31
N ARG A 131 1.08 -13.22 -4.01
CA ARG A 131 1.00 -13.45 -5.47
C ARG A 131 1.61 -12.31 -6.27
N ILE A 132 1.37 -11.05 -5.89
CA ILE A 132 1.92 -9.89 -6.61
C ILE A 132 3.43 -9.84 -6.46
N LEU A 133 3.94 -10.09 -5.24
CA LEU A 133 5.35 -10.01 -4.92
C LEU A 133 6.19 -11.14 -5.54
N GLN A 134 5.59 -12.17 -6.14
CA GLN A 134 6.31 -13.14 -6.98
C GLN A 134 6.91 -12.50 -8.24
N ARG A 135 6.42 -11.33 -8.67
CA ARG A 135 6.97 -10.54 -9.77
C ARG A 135 7.16 -9.10 -9.28
N PRO A 136 8.24 -8.84 -8.51
CA PRO A 136 8.44 -7.53 -7.90
C PRO A 136 8.62 -6.44 -8.96
N LEU A 137 8.42 -5.19 -8.53
CA LEU A 137 8.60 -3.98 -9.34
C LEU A 137 10.08 -3.70 -9.55
N HIS A 138 10.73 -4.42 -10.47
CA HIS A 138 12.19 -4.43 -10.61
C HIS A 138 12.80 -3.04 -10.84
N ASP A 139 12.04 -2.09 -11.42
CA ASP A 139 12.53 -0.74 -11.72
C ASP A 139 12.53 0.21 -10.50
N ILE A 140 11.84 -0.17 -9.41
CA ILE A 140 11.61 0.70 -8.25
C ILE A 140 12.01 0.03 -6.95
N VAL A 141 11.61 -1.22 -6.77
CA VAL A 141 11.83 -2.01 -5.57
C VAL A 141 13.08 -2.84 -5.77
N TYR A 142 14.10 -2.61 -4.94
CA TYR A 142 15.34 -3.39 -5.00
C TYR A 142 15.35 -4.54 -3.99
N GLU A 143 14.58 -4.44 -2.90
CA GLU A 143 14.52 -5.45 -1.85
C GLU A 143 13.10 -5.59 -1.31
N VAL A 144 12.65 -6.84 -1.16
CA VAL A 144 11.35 -7.19 -0.58
C VAL A 144 11.59 -8.07 0.63
N SER A 145 11.03 -7.69 1.76
CA SER A 145 10.97 -8.47 2.98
C SER A 145 9.51 -8.85 3.25
N THR A 146 9.26 -10.13 3.53
CA THR A 146 7.90 -10.67 3.76
C THR A 146 7.87 -11.43 5.08
N GLY A 147 6.68 -11.61 5.66
CA GLY A 147 6.55 -12.36 6.90
C GLY A 147 6.95 -11.54 8.13
N LEU A 148 6.82 -10.22 8.03
CA LEU A 148 7.12 -9.29 9.12
C LEU A 148 5.95 -9.16 10.08
N GLY A 149 6.22 -8.66 11.28
CA GLY A 149 5.22 -8.38 12.30
C GLY A 149 4.46 -9.61 12.81
N GLU A 150 3.40 -9.36 13.57
CA GLU A 150 2.58 -10.40 14.16
C GLU A 150 1.92 -11.28 13.08
N GLY A 151 2.03 -12.60 13.25
CA GLY A 151 1.45 -13.58 12.31
C GLY A 151 2.09 -13.61 10.92
N GLY A 152 3.17 -12.87 10.67
CA GLY A 152 3.84 -12.84 9.36
C GLY A 152 2.99 -12.20 8.26
N MET A 153 2.15 -11.24 8.65
CA MET A 153 1.23 -10.53 7.76
C MET A 153 1.85 -9.27 7.13
N GLY A 154 3.02 -8.86 7.61
CA GLY A 154 3.73 -7.66 7.18
C GLY A 154 4.65 -7.87 5.99
N TYR A 155 4.82 -6.78 5.25
CA TYR A 155 5.66 -6.66 4.07
C TYR A 155 6.42 -5.33 4.14
N ALA A 156 7.69 -5.34 3.74
CA ALA A 156 8.49 -4.16 3.51
C ALA A 156 9.08 -4.21 2.09
N LEU A 157 8.93 -3.11 1.35
CA LEU A 157 9.47 -2.94 0.02
C LEU A 157 10.43 -1.76 0.05
N LYS A 158 11.73 -2.02 0.02
CA LYS A 158 12.72 -0.94 -0.05
C LYS A 158 12.88 -0.52 -1.51
N THR A 159 12.80 0.78 -1.74
CA THR A 159 12.93 1.36 -3.07
C THR A 159 14.39 1.69 -3.36
N ARG A 160 14.71 1.94 -4.62
CA ARG A 160 16.06 2.37 -5.03
C ARG A 160 16.58 3.58 -4.24
N TYR A 161 15.72 4.44 -3.68
CA TYR A 161 16.12 5.60 -2.88
C TYR A 161 16.43 5.30 -1.42
N PHE A 162 16.26 4.05 -0.96
CA PHE A 162 16.47 3.69 0.44
C PHE A 162 17.86 4.07 0.97
N ASN A 163 18.89 3.88 0.14
CA ASN A 163 20.29 4.14 0.50
C ASN A 163 20.80 5.54 0.11
N HIS A 164 19.94 6.40 -0.45
CA HIS A 164 20.34 7.73 -0.98
C HIS A 164 20.01 8.88 -0.04
#